data_AF-A0A6J6FHW8-F1
#
_entry.id   AF-A0A6J6FHW8-F1
#
_cell.length_a   1.000
_cell.length_b   1.000
_cell.length_c   1.000
_cell.angle_alpha   90.00
_cell.angle_beta   90.00
_cell.angle_gamma   90.00
#
_symmetry.space_group_name_H-M   'P 1'
#
loop_
_entity.id
_entity.type
_entity.pdbx_description
1 polymer ?
#
loop_
_entity_poly.entity_id
_entity_poly.type
_entity_poly.pdbx_seq_one_letter_code
_entity_poly.pdbx_strand_id
1 'polypeptide(L)'
;MPGGSVVNWPFSRQLISRIGTGYARLALKLDLKDITSGYRAFHREVLEHIDLASINSQGYCFQIEVALRSSKDGFSIAQVPITFIERAGGVSKMSKRIVIEALWNVTKWGFGSYKYRR
;
A
#
# COMPACT_ATOMS: atom_id res chain seq x y z
N MET A 1 -5.71 12.33 -4.95
CA MET A 1 -5.91 13.40 -3.94
C MET A 1 -5.77 14.75 -4.64
N PRO A 2 -6.36 15.85 -4.13
CA PRO A 2 -6.10 17.18 -4.68
C PRO A 2 -4.59 17.46 -4.78
N GLY A 3 -4.14 18.02 -5.90
CA GLY A 3 -2.72 18.28 -6.19
C GLY A 3 -1.91 17.10 -6.72
N GLY A 4 -2.42 15.86 -6.66
CA GLY A 4 -1.74 14.68 -7.22
C GLY A 4 -2.29 14.28 -8.59
N SER A 5 -1.43 13.84 -9.49
CA SER A 5 -1.81 13.45 -10.86
C SER A 5 -1.09 12.19 -11.33
N VAL A 6 -1.66 11.53 -12.34
CA VAL A 6 -1.03 10.41 -13.03
C VAL A 6 -0.93 10.76 -14.50
N VAL A 7 0.25 10.67 -15.07
CA VAL A 7 0.54 11.06 -16.46
C VAL A 7 0.90 9.81 -17.26
N ASN A 8 0.38 9.74 -18.49
CA ASN A 8 0.57 8.66 -19.45
C ASN A 8 -0.02 7.28 -19.08
N TRP A 9 -0.84 7.16 -18.03
CA TRP A 9 -1.49 5.88 -17.73
C TRP A 9 -2.74 5.64 -18.58
N PRO A 10 -2.93 4.41 -19.11
CA PRO A 10 -4.21 4.01 -19.68
C PRO A 10 -5.30 4.02 -18.61
N PHE A 11 -6.52 4.43 -18.98
CA PHE A 11 -7.65 4.57 -18.06
C PHE A 11 -7.95 3.29 -17.26
N SER A 12 -7.86 2.12 -17.91
CA SER A 12 -8.05 0.82 -17.27
C SER A 12 -7.10 0.60 -16.09
N ARG A 13 -5.84 1.02 -16.22
CA ARG A 13 -4.84 0.92 -15.15
C ARG A 13 -5.14 1.87 -14.00
N GLN A 14 -5.61 3.08 -14.30
CA GLN A 14 -6.04 4.04 -13.27
C GLN A 14 -7.24 3.47 -12.48
N LEU A 15 -8.20 2.85 -13.17
CA LEU A 15 -9.36 2.24 -12.55
C LEU A 15 -8.97 1.07 -11.63
N ILE A 16 -8.13 0.15 -12.11
CA ILE A 16 -7.63 -0.99 -11.31
C ILE A 16 -6.93 -0.50 -10.04
N SER A 17 -6.07 0.51 -10.16
CA SER A 17 -5.34 1.07 -9.02
C SER A 17 -6.29 1.73 -8.00
N ARG A 18 -7.27 2.51 -8.47
CA ARG A 18 -8.27 3.16 -7.60
C ARG A 18 -9.13 2.15 -6.86
N ILE A 19 -9.61 1.12 -7.56
CA ILE A 19 -10.43 0.05 -6.96
C ILE A 19 -9.60 -0.75 -5.96
N GLY A 20 -8.39 -1.19 -6.32
CA GLY A 20 -7.53 -1.96 -5.42
C GLY A 20 -7.16 -1.18 -4.15
N THR A 21 -6.85 0.10 -4.29
CA THR A 21 -6.58 0.99 -3.16
C THR A 21 -7.83 1.16 -2.30
N GLY A 22 -8.98 1.47 -2.91
CA GLY A 22 -10.25 1.65 -2.18
C GLY A 22 -10.66 0.40 -1.41
N TYR A 23 -10.57 -0.77 -2.04
CA TYR A 23 -10.83 -2.06 -1.42
C TYR A 23 -9.96 -2.29 -0.19
N ALA A 24 -8.64 -2.13 -0.31
CA ALA A 24 -7.74 -2.38 0.81
C ALA A 24 -7.91 -1.38 1.95
N ARG A 25 -8.25 -0.12 1.65
CA ARG A 25 -8.58 0.87 2.69
C ARG A 25 -9.80 0.46 3.50
N LEU A 26 -10.87 0.06 2.82
CA LEU A 26 -12.12 -0.34 3.46
C LEU A 26 -11.95 -1.62 4.27
N ALA A 27 -11.30 -2.63 3.69
CA ALA A 27 -11.06 -3.91 4.35
C ALA A 27 -10.21 -3.76 5.63
N LEU A 28 -9.19 -2.90 5.60
CA LEU A 28 -8.26 -2.69 6.72
C LEU A 28 -8.67 -1.54 7.65
N LYS A 29 -9.75 -0.82 7.34
CA LYS A 29 -10.22 0.37 8.07
C LYS A 29 -9.14 1.45 8.22
N LEU A 30 -8.39 1.71 7.15
CA LEU A 30 -7.31 2.71 7.12
C LEU A 30 -7.79 4.04 6.50
N ASP A 31 -7.59 5.15 7.21
CA ASP A 31 -7.89 6.49 6.70
C ASP A 31 -6.73 7.09 5.87
N LEU A 32 -6.26 6.34 4.88
CA LEU A 32 -5.16 6.73 4.00
C LEU A 32 -5.62 6.66 2.55
N LYS A 33 -5.65 7.78 1.81
CA LYS A 33 -6.13 7.86 0.42
C LYS A 33 -5.30 6.99 -0.53
N ASP A 34 -4.01 6.82 -0.23
CA ASP A 34 -3.11 5.94 -0.96
C ASP A 34 -2.29 5.06 0.00
N ILE A 35 -2.74 3.82 0.17
CA ILE A 35 -2.05 2.78 0.96
C ILE A 35 -1.13 1.89 0.11
N THR A 36 -1.08 2.15 -1.19
CA THR A 36 -0.48 1.26 -2.16
C THR A 36 0.67 1.91 -2.94
N SER A 37 1.02 3.14 -2.60
CA SER A 37 2.24 3.79 -3.07
C SER A 37 3.49 3.17 -2.43
N GLY A 38 4.49 2.91 -3.26
CA GLY A 38 5.84 2.52 -2.85
C GLY A 38 6.77 3.70 -2.57
N TYR A 39 6.34 4.94 -2.83
CA TYR A 39 7.13 6.13 -2.56
C TYR A 39 6.70 6.73 -1.21
N ARG A 40 7.53 6.54 -0.18
CA ARG A 40 7.29 6.97 1.19
C ARG A 40 8.60 7.38 1.86
N ALA A 41 8.50 8.36 2.75
CA ALA A 41 9.56 8.70 3.70
C ALA A 41 9.13 8.24 5.10
N PHE A 42 10.09 7.75 5.88
CA PHE A 42 9.86 7.30 7.25
C PHE A 42 10.84 8.01 8.18
N HIS A 43 10.36 8.37 9.37
CA HIS A 43 11.28 8.62 10.47
C HIS A 43 11.96 7.31 10.86
N ARG A 44 13.23 7.39 11.24
CA ARG A 44 14.02 6.23 11.69
C ARG A 44 13.29 5.42 12.76
N GLU A 45 12.70 6.10 13.74
CA GLU A 45 11.96 5.50 14.85
C GLU A 45 10.80 4.60 14.40
N VAL A 46 10.14 4.93 13.28
CA VAL A 46 9.05 4.10 12.72
C VAL A 46 9.60 2.77 12.23
N LEU A 47 10.74 2.80 11.53
CA LEU A 47 11.37 1.59 10.99
C LEU A 47 12.02 0.73 12.08
N GLU A 48 12.48 1.34 13.18
CA GLU A 48 13.01 0.62 14.33
C GLU A 48 11.89 0.01 15.19
N HIS A 49 10.71 0.63 15.22
CA HIS A 49 9.57 0.11 15.98
C HIS A 49 8.83 -1.01 15.24
N ILE A 50 8.72 -0.91 13.91
CA ILE A 50 8.07 -1.94 13.11
C ILE A 50 9.03 -3.12 12.94
N ASP A 51 8.62 -4.31 13.36
CA ASP A 51 9.37 -5.54 13.14
C ASP A 51 9.37 -5.90 11.64
N LEU A 52 10.36 -5.35 10.92
CA LEU A 52 10.51 -5.57 9.48
C LEU A 52 10.79 -7.04 9.15
N ALA A 53 11.35 -7.82 10.08
CA ALA A 53 11.72 -9.21 9.86
C ALA A 53 10.50 -10.15 9.79
N SER A 54 9.39 -9.81 10.46
CA SER A 54 8.14 -10.56 10.36
C SER A 54 7.24 -10.19 9.17
N ILE A 55 7.70 -9.29 8.29
CA ILE A 55 6.96 -8.94 7.09
C ILE A 55 7.11 -10.07 6.07
N ASN A 56 6.04 -10.83 5.87
CA ASN A 56 6.01 -11.98 4.95
C ASN A 56 5.28 -11.68 3.64
N SER A 57 4.70 -10.47 3.49
CA SER A 57 4.00 -10.08 2.28
C SER A 57 4.97 -9.72 1.15
N GLN A 58 4.65 -10.14 -0.08
CA GLN A 58 5.50 -9.92 -1.24
C GLN A 58 5.04 -8.75 -2.10
N GLY A 59 6.00 -8.15 -2.80
CA GLY A 59 5.77 -7.16 -3.85
C GLY A 59 4.93 -5.97 -3.36
N TYR A 60 3.73 -5.84 -3.92
CA TYR A 60 2.84 -4.72 -3.62
C TYR A 60 2.18 -4.82 -2.24
N CYS A 61 1.97 -6.04 -1.74
CA CYS A 61 1.31 -6.28 -0.46
C CYS A 61 2.16 -5.80 0.72
N PHE A 62 3.49 -5.82 0.58
CA PHE A 62 4.45 -5.21 1.51
C PHE A 62 4.12 -3.76 1.83
N GLN A 63 3.76 -2.96 0.82
CA GLN A 63 3.49 -1.53 1.00
C GLN A 63 2.22 -1.30 1.83
N ILE A 64 1.22 -2.17 1.64
CA ILE A 64 -0.02 -2.16 2.42
C ILE A 64 0.28 -2.58 3.86
N GLU A 65 1.09 -3.62 4.07
CA GLU A 65 1.45 -4.12 5.40
C GLU A 65 2.20 -3.07 6.22
N VAL A 66 3.20 -2.39 5.65
CA VAL A 66 3.95 -1.35 6.36
C VAL A 66 3.04 -0.17 6.74
N ALA A 67 2.11 0.24 5.86
CA ALA A 67 1.12 1.28 6.20
C ALA A 67 0.19 0.82 7.33
N LEU A 68 -0.28 -0.43 7.27
CA LEU A 68 -1.16 -1.01 8.28
C LEU A 68 -0.47 -1.04 9.65
N ARG A 69 0.77 -1.53 9.72
CA ARG A 69 1.55 -1.58 10.98
C ARG A 69 1.81 -0.18 11.52
N SER A 70 2.28 0.74 10.68
CA SER A 70 2.51 2.14 11.08
C SER A 70 1.25 2.78 11.66
N SER A 71 0.11 2.57 11.01
CA SER A 71 -1.17 3.11 11.48
C SER A 71 -1.66 2.45 12.77
N LYS A 72 -1.47 1.13 12.93
CA LYS A 72 -1.88 0.39 14.13
C LYS A 72 -1.03 0.71 15.34
N ASP A 73 0.26 0.98 15.14
CA ASP A 73 1.19 1.38 16.20
C ASP A 73 1.01 2.85 16.62
N GLY A 74 0.09 3.58 15.98
CA GLY A 74 -0.30 4.94 16.35
C GLY A 74 0.61 6.03 15.80
N PHE A 75 1.45 5.73 14.80
CA PHE A 75 2.29 6.74 14.17
C PHE A 75 1.45 7.72 13.34
N SER A 76 1.87 8.99 13.34
CA SER A 76 1.27 10.01 12.49
C SER A 76 1.66 9.81 11.03
N ILE A 77 0.67 9.82 10.13
CA ILE A 77 0.89 9.59 8.69
C ILE A 77 0.33 10.79 7.91
N ALA A 78 1.21 11.50 7.21
CA ALA A 78 0.85 12.58 6.30
C ALA A 78 0.90 12.08 4.84
N GLN A 79 0.02 12.63 3.99
CA GLN A 79 -0.04 12.30 2.57
C GLN A 79 0.27 13.54 1.74
N VAL A 80 1.36 13.48 0.98
CA VAL A 80 1.83 14.57 0.13
C VAL A 80 1.52 14.24 -1.34
N PRO A 81 0.82 15.13 -2.08
CA PRO A 81 0.51 14.90 -3.48
C PRO A 81 1.76 14.80 -4.35
N ILE A 82 1.77 13.83 -5.26
CA ILE A 82 2.82 13.65 -6.27
C ILE A 82 2.20 13.52 -7.67
N THR A 83 3.00 13.83 -8.68
CA THR A 83 2.72 13.48 -10.07
C THR A 83 3.44 12.18 -10.42
N PHE A 84 2.69 11.10 -10.62
CA PHE A 84 3.23 9.83 -11.05
C PHE A 84 3.28 9.76 -12.59
N ILE A 85 4.48 9.74 -13.16
CA ILE A 85 4.68 9.65 -14.61
C ILE A 85 4.98 8.20 -14.97
N GLU A 86 4.32 7.67 -16.02
CA GLU A 86 4.65 6.33 -16.51
C GLU A 86 6.11 6.26 -16.99
N ARG A 87 6.81 5.21 -16.54
CA ARG A 87 8.18 4.90 -17.00
C ARG A 87 8.20 4.70 -18.52
N ALA A 88 9.21 5.24 -19.18
CA ALA A 88 9.38 5.13 -20.63
C ALA A 88 9.79 3.71 -21.11
N GLY A 89 10.35 2.87 -20.23
CA GLY A 89 10.86 1.55 -20.62
C GLY A 89 10.97 0.54 -19.48
N GLY A 90 11.10 -0.75 -19.86
CA GLY A 90 11.20 -1.96 -19.00
C GLY A 90 9.89 -2.76 -18.90
N VAL A 91 9.86 -3.85 -18.12
CA VAL A 91 8.63 -4.63 -17.85
C VAL A 91 8.16 -4.43 -16.41
N SER A 92 6.84 -4.39 -16.20
CA SER A 92 6.26 -4.27 -14.87
C SER A 92 6.57 -5.54 -14.06
N LYS A 93 6.98 -5.38 -12.80
CA LYS A 93 7.12 -6.51 -11.86
C LYS A 93 5.75 -7.03 -11.37
N MET A 94 4.65 -6.38 -11.75
CA MET A 94 3.29 -6.79 -11.37
C MET A 94 2.87 -8.05 -12.13
N SER A 95 2.43 -9.06 -11.38
CA SER A 95 1.86 -10.30 -11.93
C SER A 95 0.49 -10.59 -11.30
N LYS A 96 -0.32 -11.42 -11.97
CA LYS A 96 -1.62 -11.87 -11.41
C LYS A 96 -1.47 -12.51 -10.03
N ARG A 97 -0.37 -13.24 -9.81
CA ARG A 97 -0.05 -13.86 -8.52
C ARG A 97 0.09 -12.83 -7.40
N ILE A 98 0.82 -11.73 -7.63
CA ILE A 98 0.98 -10.65 -6.63
C ILE A 98 -0.36 -9.99 -6.33
N VAL A 99 -1.23 -9.81 -7.34
CA VAL A 99 -2.57 -9.24 -7.14
C VAL A 99 -3.43 -10.16 -6.28
N ILE A 100 -3.45 -11.46 -6.58
CA ILE A 100 -4.22 -12.45 -5.81
C ILE A 100 -3.71 -12.53 -4.36
N GLU A 101 -2.38 -12.55 -4.17
CA GLU A 101 -1.77 -12.54 -2.84
C GLU A 101 -2.20 -11.30 -2.03
N ALA A 102 -2.12 -10.11 -2.66
CA ALA A 102 -2.55 -8.87 -2.01
C ALA A 102 -4.03 -8.91 -1.60
N LEU A 103 -4.92 -9.38 -2.49
CA LEU A 103 -6.34 -9.53 -2.18
C LEU A 103 -6.57 -10.51 -1.03
N TRP A 104 -5.91 -11.66 -1.04
CA TRP A 104 -6.03 -12.67 0.00
C TRP A 104 -5.55 -12.16 1.36
N ASN A 105 -4.37 -11.55 1.42
CA ASN A 105 -3.81 -11.02 2.66
C ASN A 105 -4.67 -9.90 3.23
N VAL A 106 -5.09 -8.94 2.39
CA VAL A 106 -5.98 -7.86 2.79
C VAL A 106 -7.31 -8.39 3.32
N THR A 107 -7.92 -9.36 2.63
CA THR A 107 -9.14 -10.04 3.10
C THR A 107 -8.90 -10.67 4.48
N LYS A 108 -7.85 -11.49 4.60
CA LYS A 108 -7.51 -12.20 5.83
C LYS A 108 -7.27 -11.24 7.01
N TRP A 109 -6.61 -10.12 6.77
CA TRP A 109 -6.32 -9.10 7.79
C TRP A 109 -7.51 -8.22 8.15
N GLY A 110 -8.46 -8.05 7.21
CA GLY A 110 -9.70 -7.31 7.45
C GLY A 110 -10.73 -8.12 8.25
N PHE A 111 -10.86 -9.42 7.96
CA PHE A 111 -11.80 -10.33 8.65
C PHE A 111 -11.22 -10.97 9.90
N GLY A 112 -9.94 -11.35 9.87
CA GLY A 112 -9.22 -11.81 11.04
C GLY A 112 -8.73 -10.62 11.86
N SER A 113 -8.59 -10.78 13.18
CA SER A 113 -7.74 -9.83 13.93
C SER A 113 -6.34 -9.94 13.35
N TYR A 114 -5.89 -8.94 12.58
CA TYR A 114 -4.48 -8.87 12.17
C TYR A 114 -3.62 -8.83 13.44
N LYS A 115 -3.06 -9.99 13.79
CA LYS A 115 -2.21 -10.21 14.95
C LYS A 115 -0.79 -9.83 14.56
N TYR A 116 -0.47 -8.57 14.81
CA TYR A 116 0.89 -8.09 14.90
C TYR A 116 1.37 -8.35 16.32
N ARG A 117 2.42 -9.17 16.47
CA ARG A 117 3.03 -9.45 17.77
C ARG A 117 4.09 -8.38 17.98
N ARG A 118 3.89 -7.53 18.98
CA ARG A 118 4.96 -6.70 19.55
C ARG A 118 6.02 -7.59 20.18
#